data_AF-A0A368F5B7-F1
#
_entry.id   AF-A0A368F5B7-F1
#
_cell.length_a   1.000
_cell.length_b   1.000
_cell.length_c   1.000
_cell.angle_alpha   90.00
_cell.angle_beta   90.00
_cell.angle_gamma   90.00
#
_symmetry.space_group_name_H-M   'P 1'
#
loop_
_entity.id
_entity.type
_entity.pdbx_description
1 polymer ?
#
loop_
_entity_poly.entity_id
_entity_poly.type
_entity_poly.pdbx_seq_one_letter_code
_entity_poly.pdbx_strand_id
1 'polypeptide(L)'
;MLDHEYTTKDSFNKNFFHDWRKVMTPQERELITDLKKCDFRQMDVYFKEQSEIRKAMSKEEKQKIKEAKEAEAKIYGVAIIDGHKQKVGNFRIEPPGLFRGRGGHPKMGMLKKRIRPEDVIINCSKDSEIPVPPEGHKWKEVRHDNTVTWLVSWTENVLGQNKYIMLNPSSKIKASSFFSFVS
;
A
#
# COMPACT_ATOMS: atom_id res chain seq x y z
N MET A 1 6.85 -1.93 -16.61
CA MET A 1 5.64 -2.67 -17.04
C MET A 1 5.54 -2.79 -18.56
N LEU A 2 6.50 -2.25 -19.33
CA LEU A 2 6.38 -2.18 -20.78
C LEU A 2 6.25 -3.56 -21.44
N ASP A 3 6.93 -4.56 -20.91
CA ASP A 3 6.89 -5.94 -21.41
C ASP A 3 5.68 -6.76 -20.93
N HIS A 4 4.73 -6.17 -20.19
CA HIS A 4 3.60 -6.91 -19.65
C HIS A 4 2.37 -6.77 -20.55
N GLU A 5 1.57 -7.83 -20.73
CA GLU A 5 0.29 -7.83 -21.50
C GLU A 5 -0.74 -6.75 -21.12
N TYR A 6 -0.55 -6.01 -20.01
CA TYR A 6 -1.45 -4.93 -19.65
C TYR A 6 -1.22 -3.71 -20.55
N THR A 7 0.04 -3.42 -20.92
CA THR A 7 0.39 -2.26 -21.74
C THR A 7 0.03 -2.44 -23.21
N THR A 8 -0.37 -3.64 -23.63
CA THR A 8 -0.94 -3.88 -24.97
C THR A 8 -2.44 -3.59 -25.04
N LYS A 9 -3.12 -3.45 -23.90
CA LYS A 9 -4.57 -3.22 -23.81
C LYS A 9 -4.89 -1.73 -23.91
N ASP A 10 -5.73 -1.36 -24.87
CA ASP A 10 -6.15 0.03 -25.09
C ASP A 10 -6.79 0.67 -23.84
N SER A 11 -7.69 -0.05 -23.15
CA SER A 11 -8.32 0.43 -21.91
C SER A 11 -7.30 0.74 -20.81
N PHE A 12 -6.22 -0.05 -20.71
CA PHE A 12 -5.17 0.18 -19.72
C PHE A 12 -4.42 1.48 -20.02
N ASN A 13 -3.99 1.67 -21.27
CA ASN A 13 -3.26 2.85 -21.70
C ASN A 13 -4.12 4.12 -21.62
N LYS A 14 -5.40 4.05 -21.99
CA LYS A 14 -6.34 5.17 -21.86
C LYS A 14 -6.51 5.60 -20.40
N ASN A 15 -6.75 4.66 -19.50
CA ASN A 15 -6.92 4.95 -18.08
C ASN A 15 -5.62 5.47 -17.44
N PHE A 16 -4.47 4.86 -17.77
CA PHE A 16 -3.16 5.33 -17.32
C PHE A 16 -2.92 6.77 -17.75
N PHE A 17 -3.10 7.07 -19.04
CA PHE A 17 -2.81 8.41 -19.57
C PHE A 17 -3.75 9.47 -18.99
N HIS A 18 -5.03 9.13 -18.82
CA HIS A 18 -6.00 10.01 -18.17
C HIS A 18 -5.59 10.37 -16.74
N ASP A 19 -5.22 9.37 -15.93
CA ASP A 19 -4.82 9.63 -14.53
C ASP A 19 -3.43 10.26 -14.42
N TRP A 20 -2.49 9.91 -15.30
CA TRP A 20 -1.16 10.53 -15.34
C TRP A 20 -1.26 12.02 -15.66
N ARG A 21 -2.11 12.42 -16.61
CA ARG A 21 -2.35 13.84 -16.92
C ARG A 21 -2.90 14.64 -15.72
N LYS A 22 -3.62 14.01 -14.78
CA LYS A 22 -4.13 14.69 -13.57
C LYS A 22 -3.03 15.04 -12.56
N VAL A 23 -1.90 14.33 -12.58
CA VAL A 23 -0.77 14.58 -11.66
C VAL A 23 0.36 15.37 -12.30
N MET A 24 0.27 15.64 -13.61
CA MET A 24 1.16 16.56 -14.32
C MET A 24 0.91 18.02 -13.90
N THR A 25 1.99 18.79 -13.89
CA THR A 25 1.95 20.25 -13.90
C THR A 25 1.22 20.77 -15.17
N PRO A 26 0.75 22.04 -15.17
CA PRO A 26 0.14 22.62 -16.36
C PRO A 26 1.03 22.53 -17.60
N GLN A 27 2.33 22.83 -17.47
CA GLN A 27 3.30 22.84 -18.56
C GLN A 27 3.52 21.43 -19.14
N GLU A 28 3.68 20.42 -18.28
CA GLU A 28 3.79 19.03 -18.73
C GLU A 28 2.52 18.56 -19.45
N ARG A 29 1.34 18.98 -18.98
CA ARG A 29 0.05 18.61 -19.56
C ARG A 29 -0.18 19.20 -20.96
N GLU A 30 0.35 20.41 -21.20
CA GLU A 30 0.36 21.04 -22.53
C GLU A 30 1.30 20.32 -23.49
N LEU A 31 2.48 19.90 -23.01
CA LEU A 31 3.47 19.20 -23.84
C LEU A 31 3.06 17.76 -24.16
N ILE A 32 2.64 16.99 -23.15
CA ILE A 32 2.47 15.54 -23.22
C ILE A 32 1.01 15.21 -23.58
N THR A 33 0.65 15.37 -24.86
CA THR A 33 -0.74 15.22 -25.34
C THR A 33 -1.07 13.85 -25.94
N ASP A 34 -0.06 13.07 -26.33
CA ASP A 34 -0.23 11.76 -26.95
C ASP A 34 0.71 10.74 -26.30
N LEU A 35 0.14 9.73 -25.65
CA LEU A 35 0.89 8.65 -25.03
C LEU A 35 1.78 7.90 -26.03
N LYS A 36 1.35 7.76 -27.29
CA LYS A 36 2.12 7.03 -28.32
C LYS A 36 3.43 7.72 -28.67
N LYS A 37 3.55 9.02 -28.39
CA LYS A 37 4.79 9.80 -28.57
C LYS A 37 5.71 9.75 -27.36
N CYS A 38 5.26 9.16 -26.24
CA CYS A 38 6.07 9.02 -25.04
C CYS A 38 6.97 7.78 -25.14
N ASP A 39 8.26 7.96 -24.89
CA ASP A 39 9.23 6.87 -24.86
C ASP A 39 9.69 6.57 -23.43
N PHE A 40 9.27 5.43 -22.90
CA PHE A 40 9.63 4.97 -21.56
C PHE A 40 10.78 3.95 -21.55
N ARG A 41 11.43 3.67 -22.70
CA ARG A 41 12.44 2.60 -22.81
C ARG A 41 13.64 2.82 -21.91
N GLN A 42 14.13 4.07 -21.78
CA GLN A 42 15.24 4.38 -20.89
C GLN A 42 14.91 4.07 -19.42
N MET A 43 13.70 4.41 -18.97
CA MET A 43 13.24 4.07 -17.61
C MET A 43 13.15 2.56 -17.42
N ASP A 44 12.65 1.84 -18.44
CA ASP A 44 12.53 0.38 -18.38
C ASP A 44 13.89 -0.32 -18.27
N VAL A 45 14.89 0.12 -19.06
CA VAL A 45 16.28 -0.35 -18.96
C VAL A 45 16.84 -0.11 -17.56
N TYR A 46 16.71 1.13 -17.05
CA TYR A 46 17.16 1.46 -15.70
C TYR A 46 16.53 0.54 -14.65
N PHE A 47 15.21 0.33 -14.66
CA PHE A 47 14.56 -0.51 -13.66
C PHE A 47 14.91 -2.00 -13.77
N LYS A 48 15.22 -2.48 -14.99
CA LYS A 48 15.77 -3.83 -15.21
C LYS A 48 17.17 -3.96 -14.61
N GLU A 49 18.06 -3.00 -14.86
CA GLU A 49 19.40 -2.96 -14.25
C GLU A 49 19.33 -2.91 -12.73
N GLN A 50 18.47 -2.06 -12.16
CA GLN A 50 18.24 -2.02 -10.71
C GLN A 50 17.76 -3.37 -10.15
N SER A 51 16.99 -4.14 -10.93
CA SER A 51 16.58 -5.48 -10.55
C SER A 51 17.73 -6.47 -10.54
N GLU A 52 18.63 -6.41 -11.53
CA GLU A 52 19.81 -7.27 -11.59
C GLU A 52 20.81 -6.93 -10.48
N ILE A 53 21.02 -5.64 -10.18
CA ILE A 53 21.82 -5.19 -9.02
C ILE A 53 21.25 -5.78 -7.72
N ARG A 54 19.92 -5.72 -7.50
CA ARG A 54 19.29 -6.31 -6.31
C ARG A 54 19.46 -7.83 -6.24
N LYS A 55 19.41 -8.53 -7.37
CA LYS A 55 19.63 -10.00 -7.41
C LYS A 55 21.09 -10.33 -7.10
N ALA A 56 22.03 -9.52 -7.61
CA ALA A 56 23.47 -9.68 -7.45
C ALA A 56 23.99 -9.25 -6.06
N MET A 57 23.16 -8.60 -5.21
CA MET A 57 23.54 -8.24 -3.84
C MET A 57 24.20 -9.41 -3.09
N SER A 58 25.24 -9.09 -2.33
CA SER A 58 25.98 -10.02 -1.51
C SER A 58 25.10 -10.67 -0.43
N LYS A 59 25.57 -11.80 0.12
CA LYS A 59 24.88 -12.46 1.24
C LYS A 59 24.78 -11.53 2.45
N GLU A 60 25.81 -10.72 2.71
CA GLU A 60 25.85 -9.79 3.83
C GLU A 60 24.82 -8.67 3.67
N GLU A 61 24.73 -8.04 2.49
CA GLU A 61 23.73 -6.98 2.22
C GLU A 61 22.30 -7.53 2.30
N LYS A 62 22.05 -8.71 1.73
CA LYS A 62 20.75 -9.39 1.83
C LYS A 62 20.39 -9.69 3.28
N GLN A 63 21.37 -10.07 4.11
CA GLN A 63 21.17 -10.31 5.53
C GLN A 63 20.82 -9.03 6.29
N LYS A 64 21.51 -7.91 6.05
CA LYS A 64 21.17 -6.60 6.64
C LYS A 64 19.74 -6.15 6.29
N ILE A 65 19.32 -6.33 5.04
CA ILE A 65 17.94 -6.02 4.60
C ILE A 65 16.92 -6.91 5.32
N LYS A 66 17.24 -8.20 5.50
CA LYS A 66 16.37 -9.14 6.21
C LYS A 66 16.22 -8.74 7.69
N GLU A 67 17.32 -8.43 8.36
CA GLU A 67 17.34 -8.00 9.76
C GLU A 67 16.53 -6.71 9.98
N ALA A 68 16.68 -5.72 9.09
CA ALA A 68 15.88 -4.49 9.14
C ALA A 68 14.37 -4.78 9.00
N LYS A 69 13.98 -5.68 8.08
CA LYS A 69 12.58 -6.10 7.91
C LYS A 69 12.05 -6.89 9.11
N GLU A 70 12.89 -7.66 9.77
CA GLU A 70 12.53 -8.41 10.99
C GLU A 70 12.39 -7.47 12.19
N ALA A 71 13.26 -6.45 12.32
CA ALA A 71 13.14 -5.42 13.34
C ALA A 71 11.85 -4.61 13.17
N GLU A 72 11.54 -4.16 11.95
CA GLU A 72 10.27 -3.52 11.61
C GLU A 72 9.07 -4.42 11.98
N ALA A 73 9.13 -5.71 11.63
CA ALA A 73 8.05 -6.66 11.90
C ALA A 73 7.88 -6.97 13.40
N LYS A 74 8.90 -6.81 14.24
CA LYS A 74 8.77 -6.96 15.70
C LYS A 74 7.95 -5.83 16.32
N ILE A 75 8.03 -4.63 15.73
CA ILE A 75 7.30 -3.44 16.19
C ILE A 75 5.88 -3.45 15.62
N TYR A 76 5.76 -3.48 14.29
CA TYR A 76 4.48 -3.28 13.60
C TYR A 76 3.73 -4.57 13.24
N GLY A 77 4.40 -5.72 13.35
CA GLY A 77 3.83 -7.02 13.00
C GLY A 77 3.07 -7.72 14.14
N VAL A 78 2.88 -7.04 15.28
CA VAL A 78 2.22 -7.57 16.47
C VAL A 78 1.19 -6.55 16.99
N ALA A 79 0.05 -7.06 17.45
CA ALA A 79 -0.94 -6.30 18.22
C ALA A 79 -1.24 -7.07 19.51
N ILE A 80 -1.65 -6.37 20.57
CA ILE A 80 -2.09 -6.96 21.83
C ILE A 80 -3.60 -7.06 21.78
N ILE A 81 -4.11 -8.29 21.87
CA ILE A 81 -5.53 -8.60 21.82
C ILE A 81 -5.91 -9.36 23.08
N ASP A 82 -6.81 -8.80 23.88
CA ASP A 82 -7.21 -9.36 25.19
C ASP A 82 -5.99 -9.71 26.08
N GLY A 83 -4.97 -8.84 26.07
CA GLY A 83 -3.72 -9.04 26.82
C GLY A 83 -2.71 -10.00 26.17
N HIS A 84 -3.02 -10.62 25.03
CA HIS A 84 -2.15 -11.55 24.33
C HIS A 84 -1.54 -10.94 23.06
N LYS A 85 -0.24 -11.15 22.84
CA LYS A 85 0.41 -10.79 21.57
C LYS A 85 -0.11 -11.66 20.43
N GLN A 86 -0.74 -11.04 19.45
CA GLN A 86 -1.22 -11.66 18.22
C GLN A 86 -0.46 -11.11 17.02
N LYS A 87 -0.23 -11.94 16.01
CA LYS A 87 0.48 -11.55 14.80
C LYS A 87 -0.46 -10.75 13.89
N VAL A 88 0.02 -9.63 13.35
CA VAL A 88 -0.69 -8.87 12.31
C VAL A 88 -0.37 -9.47 10.95
N GLY A 89 -1.40 -9.67 10.11
CA GLY A 89 -1.24 -10.32 8.81
C GLY A 89 -0.53 -9.42 7.79
N ASN A 90 -1.06 -8.23 7.57
CA ASN A 90 -0.66 -7.32 6.49
C ASN A 90 -0.40 -5.89 6.99
N PHE A 91 0.53 -5.73 7.95
CA PHE A 91 0.81 -4.44 8.59
C PHE A 91 1.40 -3.35 7.66
N ARG A 92 1.81 -3.71 6.43
CA ARG A 92 2.30 -2.76 5.43
C ARG A 92 1.17 -2.36 4.50
N ILE A 93 0.90 -1.06 4.42
CA ILE A 93 -0.04 -0.49 3.45
C ILE A 93 0.51 -0.71 2.03
N GLU A 94 -0.39 -1.07 1.10
CA GLU A 94 -0.02 -1.30 -0.30
C GLU A 94 0.62 -0.04 -0.92
N PRO A 95 1.74 -0.17 -1.64
CA PRO A 95 2.35 0.96 -2.32
C PRO A 95 1.45 1.49 -3.47
N PRO A 96 1.61 2.76 -3.87
CA PRO A 96 0.96 3.28 -5.07
C PRO A 96 1.41 2.51 -6.31
N GLY A 97 0.58 2.52 -7.36
CA GLY A 97 0.88 1.82 -8.60
C GLY A 97 -0.27 1.88 -9.59
N LEU A 98 -0.24 1.04 -10.62
CA LEU A 98 -1.34 0.95 -11.59
C LEU A 98 -2.27 -0.20 -11.23
N PHE A 99 -3.57 0.03 -11.31
CA PHE A 99 -4.58 -0.99 -11.01
C PHE A 99 -4.56 -2.09 -12.08
N ARG A 100 -4.23 -3.32 -11.66
CA ARG A 100 -4.17 -4.51 -12.51
C ARG A 100 -5.42 -5.36 -12.31
N GLY A 101 -6.56 -4.83 -12.73
CA GLY A 101 -7.83 -5.56 -12.69
C GLY A 101 -7.78 -6.79 -13.59
N ARG A 102 -8.24 -7.94 -13.09
CA ARG A 102 -8.20 -9.22 -13.82
C ARG A 102 -9.13 -9.21 -15.04
N GLY A 103 -8.80 -10.00 -16.06
CA GLY A 103 -9.58 -10.09 -17.30
C GLY A 103 -9.62 -8.75 -18.05
N GLY A 104 -10.83 -8.35 -18.46
CA GLY A 104 -11.12 -7.11 -19.18
C GLY A 104 -11.59 -5.95 -18.29
N HIS A 105 -11.16 -5.89 -17.02
CA HIS A 105 -11.70 -4.92 -16.05
C HIS A 105 -11.61 -3.46 -16.55
N PRO A 106 -12.73 -2.70 -16.57
CA PRO A 106 -12.79 -1.39 -17.23
C PRO A 106 -11.89 -0.32 -16.59
N LYS A 107 -11.55 -0.48 -15.31
CA LYS A 107 -10.65 0.41 -14.55
C LYS A 107 -9.17 0.01 -14.56
N MET A 108 -8.77 -1.01 -15.32
CA MET A 108 -7.35 -1.39 -15.39
C MET A 108 -6.50 -0.20 -15.88
N GLY A 109 -5.28 -0.03 -15.35
CA GLY A 109 -4.41 1.09 -15.70
C GLY A 109 -4.65 2.38 -14.92
N MET A 110 -5.77 2.50 -14.19
CA MET A 110 -6.00 3.64 -13.30
C MET A 110 -4.94 3.72 -12.19
N LEU A 111 -4.61 4.94 -11.76
CA LEU A 111 -3.61 5.18 -10.73
C LEU A 111 -4.16 4.84 -9.34
N LYS A 112 -3.57 3.85 -8.69
CA LYS A 112 -3.69 3.62 -7.25
C LYS A 112 -2.81 4.65 -6.53
N LYS A 113 -3.44 5.58 -5.83
CA LYS A 113 -2.76 6.67 -5.11
C LYS A 113 -2.05 6.16 -3.87
N ARG A 114 -1.06 6.93 -3.41
CA ARG A 114 -0.42 6.69 -2.12
C ARG A 114 -1.41 7.04 -1.01
N ILE A 115 -1.61 6.11 -0.10
CA ILE A 115 -2.38 6.34 1.12
C ILE A 115 -1.54 7.18 2.07
N ARG A 116 -2.14 8.26 2.59
CA ARG A 116 -1.55 9.15 3.60
C ARG A 116 -2.13 8.83 4.99
N PRO A 117 -1.47 9.25 6.08
CA PRO A 117 -2.06 9.12 7.43
C PRO A 117 -3.48 9.70 7.52
N GLU A 118 -3.75 10.78 6.79
CA GLU A 118 -5.06 11.44 6.73
C GLU A 118 -6.14 10.63 6.01
N ASP A 119 -5.78 9.54 5.33
CA ASP A 119 -6.70 8.57 4.73
C ASP A 119 -6.98 7.38 5.66
N VAL A 120 -6.17 7.22 6.71
CA VAL A 120 -6.12 6.04 7.57
C VAL A 120 -6.97 6.20 8.82
N ILE A 121 -7.83 5.22 9.07
CA ILE A 121 -8.65 5.07 10.26
C ILE A 121 -8.02 4.01 11.15
N ILE A 122 -7.72 4.37 12.39
CA ILE A 122 -7.22 3.45 13.42
C ILE A 122 -8.41 2.94 14.25
N ASN A 123 -8.45 1.64 14.52
CA ASN A 123 -9.38 1.01 15.45
C ASN A 123 -8.61 0.35 16.60
N CYS A 124 -8.85 0.80 17.82
CA CYS A 124 -8.22 0.27 19.04
C CYS A 124 -9.19 0.36 20.22
N SER A 125 -8.86 -0.20 21.38
CA SER A 125 -9.66 -0.03 22.59
C SER A 125 -9.53 1.37 23.17
N LYS A 126 -10.54 1.83 23.91
CA LYS A 126 -10.56 3.18 24.53
C LYS A 126 -9.45 3.39 25.55
N ASP A 127 -9.02 2.31 26.20
CA ASP A 127 -8.00 2.25 27.24
C ASP A 127 -6.61 1.85 26.72
N SER A 128 -6.47 1.67 25.41
CA SER A 128 -5.20 1.33 24.77
C SER A 128 -4.35 2.55 24.42
N GLU A 129 -3.06 2.32 24.21
CA GLU A 129 -2.18 3.31 23.60
C GLU A 129 -2.53 3.47 22.12
N ILE A 130 -2.91 4.70 21.74
CA ILE A 130 -3.24 5.03 20.35
C ILE A 130 -1.92 5.23 19.59
N PRO A 131 -1.69 4.54 18.45
CA PRO A 131 -0.52 4.76 17.62
C PRO A 131 -0.36 6.23 17.23
N VAL A 132 0.86 6.75 17.34
CA VAL A 132 1.17 8.12 16.93
C VAL A 132 1.33 8.16 15.40
N PRO A 133 0.67 9.09 14.69
CA PRO A 133 0.91 9.28 13.26
C PRO A 133 2.35 9.76 13.00
N PRO A 134 2.86 9.62 11.77
CA PRO A 134 4.13 10.24 11.38
C PRO A 134 4.17 11.73 11.71
N GLU A 135 5.36 12.26 11.99
CA GLU A 135 5.54 13.67 12.36
C GLU A 135 4.91 14.62 11.33
N GLY A 136 4.18 15.63 11.82
CA GLY A 136 3.46 16.59 10.99
C GLY A 136 2.14 16.08 10.38
N HIS A 137 1.75 14.84 10.64
CA HIS A 137 0.54 14.23 10.13
C HIS A 137 -0.49 13.92 11.22
N LYS A 138 -1.72 13.60 10.79
CA LYS A 138 -2.78 13.08 11.66
C LYS A 138 -3.49 11.89 11.03
N TRP A 139 -4.03 11.02 11.86
CA TRP A 139 -4.97 10.00 11.40
C TRP A 139 -6.26 10.65 10.89
N LYS A 140 -6.90 10.01 9.91
CA LYS A 140 -8.24 10.39 9.46
C LYS A 140 -9.22 10.38 10.62
N GLU A 141 -9.15 9.31 11.40
CA GLU A 141 -10.04 9.02 12.51
C GLU A 141 -9.38 7.97 13.42
N VAL A 142 -9.60 8.08 14.72
CA VAL A 142 -9.36 7.01 15.68
C VAL A 142 -10.70 6.62 16.26
N ARG A 143 -11.04 5.32 16.19
CA ARG A 143 -12.30 4.78 16.69
C ARG A 143 -12.08 3.58 17.60
N HIS A 144 -13.15 3.22 18.29
CA HIS A 144 -13.16 2.15 19.27
C HIS A 144 -14.40 1.27 19.06
N ASP A 145 -14.38 0.53 17.95
CA ASP A 145 -15.44 -0.38 17.54
C ASP A 145 -15.01 -1.82 17.79
N ASN A 146 -15.59 -2.44 18.82
CA ASN A 146 -15.32 -3.82 19.21
C ASN A 146 -16.19 -4.85 18.46
N THR A 147 -17.06 -4.41 17.53
CA THR A 147 -17.89 -5.29 16.70
C THR A 147 -17.16 -5.73 15.42
N VAL A 148 -16.00 -5.13 15.14
CA VAL A 148 -15.16 -5.40 13.96
C VAL A 148 -13.82 -6.01 14.37
N THR A 149 -13.15 -6.66 13.41
CA THR A 149 -11.88 -7.38 13.65
C THR A 149 -10.67 -6.74 12.98
N TRP A 150 -10.86 -5.62 12.27
CA TRP A 150 -9.77 -4.89 11.64
C TRP A 150 -9.15 -3.88 12.61
N LEU A 151 -7.84 -3.69 12.50
CA LEU A 151 -7.03 -2.77 13.31
C LEU A 151 -6.90 -1.41 12.64
N VAL A 152 -6.76 -1.42 11.31
CA VAL A 152 -6.59 -0.22 10.50
C VAL A 152 -7.44 -0.36 9.25
N SER A 153 -8.04 0.74 8.79
CA SER A 153 -8.73 0.76 7.51
C SER A 153 -8.45 2.04 6.71
N TRP A 154 -8.61 1.96 5.40
CA TRP A 154 -8.62 3.11 4.50
C TRP A 154 -9.48 2.78 3.29
N THR A 155 -9.95 3.80 2.57
CA THR A 155 -10.69 3.62 1.32
C THR A 155 -9.72 3.79 0.13
N GLU A 156 -9.59 2.78 -0.72
CA GLU A 156 -8.77 2.91 -1.92
C GLU A 156 -9.50 3.68 -3.04
N ASN A 157 -8.75 4.40 -3.87
CA ASN A 157 -9.31 5.41 -4.76
C ASN A 157 -9.86 4.90 -6.10
N VAL A 158 -9.59 3.66 -6.49
CA VAL A 158 -9.95 3.13 -7.81
C VAL A 158 -11.36 2.55 -7.80
N LEU A 159 -11.67 1.68 -6.84
CA LEU A 159 -12.99 1.07 -6.69
C LEU A 159 -13.81 1.70 -5.55
N GLY A 160 -13.20 2.54 -4.70
CA GLY A 160 -13.86 3.08 -3.52
C GLY A 160 -14.04 2.03 -2.42
N GLN A 161 -13.28 0.93 -2.47
CA GLN A 161 -13.41 -0.16 -1.51
C GLN A 161 -12.58 0.12 -0.26
N ASN A 162 -13.11 -0.31 0.89
CA ASN A 162 -12.33 -0.31 2.11
C ASN A 162 -11.31 -1.45 2.09
N LYS A 163 -10.09 -1.12 2.52
CA LYS A 163 -8.98 -2.03 2.76
C LYS A 163 -8.70 -2.05 4.25
N TYR A 164 -8.14 -3.16 4.72
CA TYR A 164 -8.00 -3.42 6.14
C TYR A 164 -6.64 -4.02 6.46
N ILE A 165 -6.08 -3.63 7.60
CA ILE A 165 -5.04 -4.42 8.29
C ILE A 165 -5.76 -5.27 9.33
N MET A 166 -5.57 -6.57 9.23
CA MET A 166 -6.20 -7.55 10.11
C MET A 166 -5.14 -8.43 10.77
N LEU A 167 -5.54 -9.15 11.81
CA LEU A 167 -4.70 -10.18 12.40
C LEU A 167 -4.42 -11.30 11.40
N ASN A 168 -3.33 -12.02 11.63
CA ASN A 168 -3.00 -13.22 10.90
C ASN A 168 -4.08 -14.30 11.16
N PRO A 169 -4.48 -15.11 10.15
CA PRO A 169 -5.46 -16.18 10.33
C PRO A 169 -5.15 -17.18 11.46
N SER A 170 -3.89 -17.33 11.87
CA SER A 170 -3.53 -18.18 13.03
C SER A 170 -3.86 -17.55 14.39
N SER A 171 -4.31 -16.29 14.43
CA SER A 171 -4.64 -15.57 15.66
C SER A 171 -6.01 -15.97 16.17
N LYS A 172 -6.16 -16.07 17.50
CA LYS A 172 -7.44 -16.38 18.13
C LYS A 172 -8.18 -15.06 18.39
N ILE A 173 -9.22 -14.77 17.62
CA ILE A 173 -10.13 -13.63 17.83
C ILE A 173 -11.51 -14.14 18.28
N LYS A 174 -12.12 -13.44 19.24
CA LYS A 174 -13.55 -13.52 19.52
C LYS A 174 -14.21 -12.23 19.04
N ALA A 175 -15.51 -12.25 18.75
CA ALA A 175 -16.27 -11.10 18.27
C ALA A 175 -16.38 -9.93 19.28
N SER A 176 -15.77 -10.05 20.46
CA SER A 176 -15.74 -9.05 21.54
C SER A 176 -14.33 -8.98 22.15
N SER A 177 -13.33 -8.60 21.35
CA SER A 177 -11.94 -8.52 21.78
C SER A 177 -11.47 -7.07 21.93
N PHE A 178 -10.59 -6.84 22.91
CA PHE A 178 -9.90 -5.57 23.15
C PHE A 178 -8.64 -5.50 22.28
N PHE A 179 -8.41 -4.38 21.61
CA PHE A 179 -7.31 -4.16 20.67
C PHE A 179 -6.34 -3.10 21.21
N SER A 180 -5.05 -3.40 21.25
CA SER A 180 -3.99 -2.41 21.49
C SER A 180 -2.86 -2.65 20.50
N PHE A 181 -2.20 -1.58 20.08
CA PHE A 181 -0.93 -1.69 19.34
C PHE A 181 0.23 -1.86 20.32
N VAL A 182 1.35 -2.38 19.82
CA VAL A 182 2.61 -2.43 20.59
C VAL A 182 3.35 -1.12 20.33
N SER A 183 3.75 -0.42 21.39
CA SER A 183 4.61 0.77 21.32
C SER A 183 6.04 0.47 20.88
#